data_AF-A0A2E4PQD1-F1
#
_entry.id   AF-A0A2E4PQD1-F1
#
_cell.length_a   1.000
_cell.length_b   1.000
_cell.length_c   1.000
_cell.angle_alpha   90.00
_cell.angle_beta   90.00
_cell.angle_gamma   90.00
#
_symmetry.space_group_name_H-M   'P 1'
#
loop_
_entity.id
_entity.type
_entity.pdbx_description
1 polymer ?
#
loop_
_entity_poly.entity_id
_entity_poly.type
_entity_poly.pdbx_seq_one_letter_code
_entity_poly.pdbx_strand_id
1 'polypeptide(L)'
;MTNTHSLSVAITLAIIVALTFMVGVQVTSAQEAFQAPRSEKPLGPDGQPVPFRSLQKVEQDVRKEFRATRENVKKENEDVRNTIKEKRDAFQNRVIETRNELTTEGKDMRDQAKEELEMRKNEVKDALDAADTPEERQVILEAARAKRDIMREQALKKRDGFRERAANLREEIREQRGELRAEIKSEAGNRIKGQLEGILGRLGGALDSFTRILDRIHNTLAQLDADGVDTTTATTAAVEAERAISEAASAVANARNIFTDALESDAPREYLDSIKKAVRSAAELVKEAHSALKDATRAIQDITNSTDGSEETE
;
A
#
# COMPACT_ATOMS: atom_id res chain seq x y z
N MET A 1 26.72 -37.07 -20.88
CA MET A 1 25.27 -36.87 -20.71
C MET A 1 25.04 -35.41 -20.41
N THR A 2 24.72 -34.64 -21.44
CA THR A 2 24.69 -33.17 -21.45
C THR A 2 23.27 -32.68 -21.25
N ASN A 3 23.08 -31.78 -20.28
CA ASN A 3 21.82 -31.14 -19.94
C ASN A 3 21.34 -30.20 -21.06
N THR A 4 20.30 -30.60 -21.78
CA THR A 4 19.66 -29.83 -22.86
C THR A 4 18.39 -29.08 -22.44
N HIS A 5 18.07 -29.01 -21.13
CA HIS A 5 16.80 -28.43 -20.67
C HIS A 5 16.84 -26.95 -20.28
N SER A 6 18.00 -26.28 -20.24
CA SER A 6 18.08 -24.86 -19.86
C SER A 6 17.96 -23.88 -21.03
N LEU A 7 18.03 -24.33 -22.29
CA LEU A 7 17.97 -23.44 -23.46
C LEU A 7 16.57 -23.25 -24.06
N SER A 8 15.59 -24.08 -23.68
CA SER A 8 14.22 -23.99 -24.23
C SER A 8 13.36 -22.91 -23.57
N VAL A 9 13.64 -22.54 -22.32
CA VAL A 9 12.80 -21.58 -21.56
C VAL A 9 13.15 -20.13 -21.91
N ALA A 10 14.40 -19.86 -22.28
CA ALA A 10 14.87 -18.52 -22.63
C ALA A 10 14.33 -18.02 -24.00
N ILE A 11 13.97 -18.92 -24.92
CA ILE A 11 13.48 -18.53 -26.26
C ILE A 11 11.96 -18.26 -26.25
N THR A 12 11.18 -18.93 -25.40
CA THR A 12 9.74 -18.65 -25.24
C THR A 12 9.45 -17.30 -24.55
N LEU A 13 10.37 -16.79 -23.73
CA LEU A 13 10.18 -15.50 -23.04
C LEU A 13 10.53 -14.29 -23.92
N ALA A 14 11.32 -14.49 -24.99
CA ALA A 14 11.65 -13.44 -25.95
C ALA A 14 10.54 -13.21 -27.01
N ILE A 15 9.65 -14.19 -27.23
CA ILE A 15 8.54 -14.06 -28.20
C ILE A 15 7.34 -13.31 -27.59
N ILE A 16 7.19 -13.29 -26.26
CA ILE A 16 6.10 -12.56 -25.58
C ILE A 16 6.40 -11.05 -25.45
N VAL A 17 7.67 -10.64 -25.52
CA VAL A 17 8.07 -9.21 -25.45
C VAL A 17 8.09 -8.52 -26.82
N ALA A 18 8.06 -9.27 -27.92
CA ALA A 18 8.09 -8.70 -29.29
C ALA A 18 6.69 -8.51 -29.93
N LEU A 19 5.60 -8.88 -29.23
CA LEU A 19 4.22 -8.86 -29.79
C LEU A 19 3.29 -7.79 -29.18
N THR A 20 3.80 -6.91 -28.32
CA THR A 20 3.01 -5.82 -27.70
C THR A 20 3.27 -4.44 -28.30
N PHE A 21 4.01 -4.34 -29.41
CA PHE A 21 4.31 -3.08 -30.10
C PHE A 21 3.68 -3.00 -31.50
N MET A 22 2.43 -3.43 -31.68
CA MET A 22 1.60 -3.07 -32.85
C MET A 22 0.12 -3.33 -32.56
N VAL A 23 -0.46 -2.61 -31.60
CA VAL A 23 -1.89 -2.30 -31.67
C VAL A 23 -1.98 -0.81 -31.95
N GLY A 24 -1.85 -0.47 -33.23
CA GLY A 24 -2.43 0.75 -33.74
C GLY A 24 -3.93 0.64 -33.56
N VAL A 25 -4.44 1.21 -32.47
CA VAL A 25 -5.86 1.49 -32.34
C VAL A 25 -6.16 2.54 -33.40
N GLN A 26 -6.61 2.07 -34.57
CA GLN A 26 -7.42 2.91 -35.44
C GLN A 26 -8.67 3.24 -34.64
N VAL A 27 -8.70 4.44 -34.07
CA VAL A 27 -9.92 5.07 -33.58
C VAL A 27 -10.74 5.37 -34.84
N THR A 28 -11.42 4.36 -35.37
CA THR A 28 -12.56 4.57 -36.26
C THR A 28 -13.64 5.20 -35.40
N SER A 29 -13.75 6.52 -35.55
CA SER A 29 -14.82 7.35 -35.03
C SER A 29 -16.18 6.81 -35.52
N ALA A 30 -16.79 5.95 -34.73
CA ALA A 30 -18.24 5.80 -34.74
C ALA A 30 -18.80 7.03 -34.03
N GLN A 31 -19.01 8.12 -34.78
CA GLN A 31 -19.98 9.15 -34.41
C GLN A 31 -21.37 8.52 -34.50
N GLU A 32 -21.72 7.65 -33.55
CA GLU A 32 -23.13 7.53 -33.18
C GLU A 32 -23.47 8.88 -32.55
N ALA A 33 -24.34 9.62 -33.24
CA ALA A 33 -24.95 10.83 -32.71
C ALA A 33 -25.68 10.44 -31.42
N PHE A 34 -24.99 10.54 -30.29
CA PHE A 34 -25.56 10.46 -28.97
C PHE A 34 -26.49 11.65 -28.86
N GLN A 35 -27.75 11.45 -29.23
CA GLN A 35 -28.83 12.35 -28.89
C GLN A 35 -28.97 12.28 -27.38
N ALA A 36 -28.12 13.02 -26.68
CA ALA A 36 -28.22 13.19 -25.25
C ALA A 36 -29.66 13.62 -24.96
N PRO A 37 -30.38 12.94 -24.04
CA PRO A 37 -31.70 13.38 -23.63
C PRO A 37 -31.56 14.85 -23.22
N ARG A 38 -32.32 15.73 -23.89
CA ARG A 38 -32.31 17.18 -23.65
C ARG A 38 -32.52 17.39 -22.15
N SER A 39 -31.44 17.58 -21.41
CA SER A 39 -31.52 17.73 -19.96
C SER A 39 -32.06 19.12 -19.72
N GLU A 40 -33.35 19.18 -19.39
CA GLU A 40 -33.96 20.35 -18.79
C GLU A 40 -32.99 20.86 -17.72
N LYS A 41 -32.56 22.13 -17.86
CA LYS A 41 -31.69 22.79 -16.88
C LYS A 41 -32.29 22.48 -15.50
N PRO A 42 -31.50 22.10 -14.48
CA PRO A 42 -32.03 21.90 -13.14
C PRO A 42 -32.53 23.27 -12.66
N LEU A 43 -33.81 23.50 -12.90
CA LEU A 43 -34.57 24.62 -12.45
C LEU A 43 -34.74 24.41 -10.95
N GLY A 44 -34.60 25.48 -10.17
CA GLY A 44 -35.06 25.42 -8.79
C GLY A 44 -36.55 25.02 -8.75
N PRO A 45 -37.10 24.69 -7.56
CA PRO A 45 -38.53 24.40 -7.41
C PRO A 45 -39.45 25.48 -8.03
N ASP A 46 -38.89 26.67 -8.28
CA ASP A 46 -39.59 27.85 -8.78
C ASP A 46 -39.31 28.16 -10.26
N GLY A 47 -38.60 27.31 -11.01
CA GLY A 47 -38.35 27.57 -12.44
C GLY A 47 -37.27 28.64 -12.72
N GLN A 48 -36.51 29.08 -11.71
CA GLN A 48 -35.48 30.10 -11.89
C GLN A 48 -34.05 29.50 -11.98
N PRO A 49 -33.15 30.11 -12.79
CA PRO A 49 -31.75 29.71 -12.86
C PRO A 49 -31.07 29.95 -11.51
N VAL A 50 -30.40 28.90 -10.99
CA VAL A 50 -29.74 28.95 -9.69
C VAL A 50 -28.64 30.03 -9.68
N PRO A 51 -28.68 31.01 -8.75
CA PRO A 51 -27.76 32.15 -8.78
C PRO A 51 -26.30 31.72 -8.51
N PHE A 52 -25.37 32.29 -9.28
CA PHE A 52 -23.92 31.95 -9.31
C PHE A 52 -23.22 32.07 -7.93
N ARG A 53 -23.76 32.88 -7.00
CA ARG A 53 -23.28 32.99 -5.61
C ARG A 53 -23.36 31.68 -4.82
N SER A 54 -24.15 30.70 -5.28
CA SER A 54 -24.21 29.36 -4.69
C SER A 54 -22.92 28.55 -4.91
N LEU A 55 -22.19 28.76 -6.02
CA LEU A 55 -20.99 27.97 -6.35
C LEU A 55 -19.80 28.26 -5.43
N GLN A 56 -19.64 29.51 -4.99
CA GLN A 56 -18.54 29.89 -4.10
C GLN A 56 -18.70 29.27 -2.70
N LYS A 57 -19.94 29.10 -2.23
CA LYS A 57 -20.24 28.33 -1.01
C LYS A 57 -19.90 26.85 -1.20
N VAL A 58 -20.31 26.26 -2.33
CA VAL A 58 -20.00 24.86 -2.67
C VAL A 58 -18.48 24.61 -2.69
N GLU A 59 -17.68 25.50 -3.30
CA GLU A 59 -16.22 25.37 -3.29
C GLU A 59 -15.63 25.42 -1.87
N GLN A 60 -16.14 26.31 -1.01
CA GLN A 60 -15.69 26.40 0.37
C GLN A 60 -16.04 25.14 1.16
N ASP A 61 -17.23 24.59 0.97
CA ASP A 61 -17.68 23.39 1.67
C ASP A 61 -16.89 22.16 1.19
N VAL A 62 -16.67 22.02 -0.11
CA VAL A 62 -15.77 20.99 -0.67
C VAL A 62 -14.35 21.12 -0.08
N ARG A 63 -13.78 22.33 -0.02
CA ARG A 63 -12.46 22.54 0.61
C ARG A 63 -12.44 22.15 2.08
N LYS A 64 -13.51 22.44 2.84
CA LYS A 64 -13.62 22.03 4.24
C LYS A 64 -13.68 20.52 4.37
N GLU A 65 -14.48 19.83 3.55
CA GLU A 65 -14.56 18.37 3.53
C GLU A 65 -13.23 17.72 3.16
N PHE A 66 -12.50 18.28 2.19
CA PHE A 66 -11.15 17.81 1.85
C PHE A 66 -10.16 17.97 3.01
N ARG A 67 -10.20 19.11 3.73
CA ARG A 67 -9.37 19.32 4.92
C ARG A 67 -9.72 18.32 6.03
N ALA A 68 -11.01 18.15 6.32
CA ALA A 68 -11.48 17.20 7.32
C ALA A 68 -11.07 15.77 6.98
N THR A 69 -11.24 15.36 5.72
CA THR A 69 -10.82 14.03 5.25
C THR A 69 -9.30 13.86 5.36
N ARG A 70 -8.51 14.89 5.03
CA ARG A 70 -7.05 14.84 5.17
C ARG A 70 -6.62 14.72 6.63
N GLU A 71 -7.29 15.41 7.55
CA GLU A 71 -7.03 15.28 8.98
C GLU A 71 -7.41 13.90 9.52
N ASN A 72 -8.55 13.35 9.11
CA ASN A 72 -8.96 12.00 9.47
C ASN A 72 -7.96 10.96 8.96
N VAL A 73 -7.54 11.05 7.69
CA VAL A 73 -6.51 10.16 7.12
C VAL A 73 -5.18 10.31 7.87
N LYS A 74 -4.81 11.52 8.30
CA LYS A 74 -3.60 11.74 9.09
C LYS A 74 -3.69 11.06 10.47
N LYS A 75 -4.82 11.22 11.16
CA LYS A 75 -5.07 10.57 12.47
C LYS A 75 -5.07 9.05 12.35
N GLU A 76 -5.81 8.50 11.38
CA GLU A 76 -5.81 7.05 11.13
C GLU A 76 -4.40 6.52 10.86
N ASN A 77 -3.61 7.21 10.01
CA ASN A 77 -2.22 6.82 9.73
C ASN A 77 -1.32 6.88 10.97
N GLU A 78 -1.56 7.82 11.88
CA GLU A 78 -0.84 7.93 13.15
C GLU A 78 -1.21 6.78 14.10
N ASP A 79 -2.51 6.47 14.21
CA ASP A 79 -3.00 5.33 14.98
C ASP A 79 -2.41 4.01 14.46
N VAL A 80 -2.39 3.80 13.14
CA VAL A 80 -1.71 2.62 12.52
C VAL A 80 -0.26 2.54 12.98
N ARG A 81 0.47 3.64 12.87
CA ARG A 81 1.88 3.68 13.18
C ARG A 81 2.11 3.36 14.65
N ASN A 82 1.24 3.84 15.52
CA ASN A 82 1.25 3.55 16.95
C ASN A 82 0.93 2.07 17.21
N THR A 83 -0.12 1.51 16.63
CA THR A 83 -0.45 0.08 16.77
C THR A 83 0.66 -0.84 16.27
N ILE A 84 1.26 -0.53 15.10
CA ILE A 84 2.40 -1.29 14.57
C ILE A 84 3.61 -1.19 15.52
N LYS A 85 3.87 0.01 16.06
CA LYS A 85 4.96 0.25 17.00
C LYS A 85 4.73 -0.53 18.31
N GLU A 86 3.53 -0.47 18.88
CA GLU A 86 3.14 -1.21 20.09
C GLU A 86 3.30 -2.72 19.89
N LYS A 87 2.79 -3.29 18.79
CA LYS A 87 2.95 -4.72 18.48
C LYS A 87 4.42 -5.11 18.34
N ARG A 88 5.22 -4.28 17.67
CA ARG A 88 6.66 -4.50 17.51
C ARG A 88 7.40 -4.43 18.85
N ASP A 89 7.11 -3.44 19.67
CA ASP A 89 7.75 -3.24 20.97
C ASP A 89 7.36 -4.37 21.93
N ALA A 90 6.09 -4.79 21.92
CA ALA A 90 5.62 -5.96 22.67
C ALA A 90 6.33 -7.24 22.23
N PHE A 91 6.48 -7.48 20.91
CA PHE A 91 7.23 -8.61 20.39
C PHE A 91 8.71 -8.56 20.80
N GLN A 92 9.34 -7.39 20.70
CA GLN A 92 10.74 -7.20 21.08
C GLN A 92 10.95 -7.46 22.58
N ASN A 93 10.03 -7.01 23.43
CA ASN A 93 10.07 -7.28 24.86
C ASN A 93 9.96 -8.78 25.16
N ARG A 94 9.04 -9.50 24.51
CA ARG A 94 8.95 -10.97 24.65
C ARG A 94 10.26 -11.65 24.26
N VAL A 95 10.83 -11.29 23.11
CA VAL A 95 12.11 -11.87 22.65
C VAL A 95 13.25 -11.61 23.64
N ILE A 96 13.30 -10.41 24.26
CA ILE A 96 14.30 -10.07 25.28
C ILE A 96 14.07 -10.90 26.55
N GLU A 97 12.83 -10.98 27.03
CA GLU A 97 12.44 -11.74 28.20
C GLU A 97 12.84 -13.21 28.06
N THR A 98 12.45 -13.87 26.96
CA THR A 98 12.79 -15.28 26.77
C THR A 98 14.28 -15.52 26.54
N ARG A 99 14.99 -14.57 25.94
CA ARG A 99 16.45 -14.64 25.84
C ARG A 99 17.11 -14.56 27.22
N ASN A 100 16.60 -13.70 28.10
CA ASN A 100 17.11 -13.56 29.46
C ASN A 100 16.84 -14.82 30.26
N GLU A 101 15.65 -15.40 30.16
CA GLU A 101 15.31 -16.69 30.79
C GLU A 101 16.28 -17.80 30.36
N LEU A 102 16.51 -17.98 29.05
CA LEU A 102 17.47 -18.96 28.55
C LEU A 102 18.91 -18.70 29.03
N THR A 103 19.27 -17.43 29.18
CA THR A 103 20.61 -17.04 29.66
C THR A 103 20.77 -17.35 31.14
N THR A 104 19.76 -17.06 31.95
CA THR A 104 19.73 -17.34 33.39
C THR A 104 19.73 -18.85 33.62
N GLU A 105 18.84 -19.59 32.96
CA GLU A 105 18.80 -21.06 33.06
C GLU A 105 20.13 -21.70 32.64
N GLY A 106 20.74 -21.18 31.58
CA GLY A 106 22.06 -21.64 31.13
C GLY A 106 23.19 -21.36 32.12
N LYS A 107 23.10 -20.29 32.93
CA LYS A 107 24.04 -20.00 34.02
C LYS A 107 23.80 -20.92 35.21
N ASP A 108 22.55 -21.03 35.65
CA ASP A 108 22.17 -21.86 36.80
C ASP A 108 22.59 -23.32 36.60
N MET A 109 22.40 -23.86 35.39
CA MET A 109 22.88 -25.21 35.07
C MET A 109 24.41 -25.34 35.13
N ARG A 110 25.17 -24.31 34.75
CA ARG A 110 26.64 -24.34 34.82
C ARG A 110 27.12 -24.24 36.25
N ASP A 111 26.48 -23.39 37.05
CA ASP A 111 26.84 -23.18 38.44
C ASP A 111 26.51 -24.43 39.27
N GLN A 112 25.33 -25.02 39.08
CA GLN A 112 24.98 -26.33 39.68
C GLN A 112 25.97 -27.42 39.27
N ALA A 113 26.33 -27.52 37.99
CA ALA A 113 27.29 -28.52 37.52
C ALA A 113 28.69 -28.30 38.12
N LYS A 114 29.09 -27.04 38.34
CA LYS A 114 30.37 -26.69 38.96
C LYS A 114 30.38 -27.04 40.44
N GLU A 115 29.33 -26.69 41.17
CA GLU A 115 29.19 -27.01 42.60
C GLU A 115 29.18 -28.53 42.83
N GLU A 116 28.42 -29.28 42.03
CA GLU A 116 28.38 -30.74 42.11
C GLU A 116 29.76 -31.36 41.82
N LEU A 117 30.52 -30.80 40.87
CA LEU A 117 31.87 -31.24 40.54
C LEU A 117 32.86 -30.94 41.68
N GLU A 118 32.79 -29.77 42.31
CA GLU A 118 33.66 -29.39 43.43
C GLU A 118 33.39 -30.25 44.66
N MET A 119 32.12 -30.48 45.02
CA MET A 119 31.76 -31.37 46.13
C MET A 119 32.33 -32.78 45.92
N ARG A 120 32.13 -33.37 44.73
CA ARG A 120 32.67 -34.71 44.45
C ARG A 120 34.18 -34.75 44.39
N LYS A 121 34.84 -33.68 43.93
CA LYS A 121 36.31 -33.60 43.94
C LYS A 121 36.84 -33.64 45.37
N ASN A 122 36.18 -32.95 46.30
CA ASN A 122 36.53 -32.96 47.71
C ASN A 122 36.25 -34.34 48.33
N GLU A 123 35.09 -34.94 48.08
CA GLU A 123 34.77 -36.30 48.56
C GLU A 123 35.81 -37.35 48.12
N VAL A 124 36.23 -37.30 46.85
CA VAL A 124 37.26 -38.21 46.33
C VAL A 124 38.62 -37.95 46.97
N LYS A 125 38.96 -36.68 47.20
CA LYS A 125 40.22 -36.31 47.85
C LYS A 125 40.24 -36.81 49.30
N ASP A 126 39.19 -36.56 50.07
CA ASP A 126 39.09 -36.99 51.46
C ASP A 126 39.14 -38.52 51.58
N ALA A 127 38.47 -39.24 50.66
CA ALA A 127 38.53 -40.70 50.60
C ALA A 127 39.94 -41.22 50.27
N LEU A 128 40.67 -40.56 49.37
CA LEU A 128 42.05 -40.93 49.02
C LEU A 128 43.05 -40.67 50.15
N ASP A 129 42.86 -39.56 50.88
CA ASP A 129 43.70 -39.21 52.02
C ASP A 129 43.47 -40.17 53.20
N ALA A 130 42.26 -40.73 53.33
CA ALA A 130 41.91 -41.73 54.36
C ALA A 130 42.30 -43.18 54.02
N ALA A 131 42.75 -43.47 52.79
CA ALA A 131 43.10 -44.82 52.36
C ALA A 131 44.57 -45.16 52.65
N ASP A 132 44.78 -46.19 53.47
CA ASP A 132 46.10 -46.62 53.97
C ASP A 132 46.85 -47.50 52.97
N THR A 133 46.12 -48.26 52.13
CA THR A 133 46.72 -49.20 51.17
C THR A 133 46.57 -48.73 49.72
N PRO A 134 47.50 -49.12 48.82
CA PRO A 134 47.38 -48.83 47.38
C PRO A 134 46.14 -49.45 46.72
N GLU A 135 45.67 -50.59 47.23
CA GLU A 135 44.52 -51.33 46.71
C GLU A 135 43.21 -50.58 46.98
N GLU A 136 43.01 -50.06 48.19
CA GLU A 136 41.86 -49.21 48.54
C GLU A 136 41.81 -47.94 47.69
N ARG A 137 42.96 -47.30 47.46
CA ARG A 137 43.07 -46.13 46.58
C ARG A 137 42.62 -46.45 45.16
N GLN A 138 42.98 -47.62 44.64
CA GLN A 138 42.57 -48.04 43.30
C GLN A 138 41.05 -48.24 43.19
N VAL A 139 40.43 -48.88 44.19
CA VAL A 139 38.97 -49.04 44.27
C VAL A 139 38.25 -47.68 44.32
N ILE A 140 38.76 -46.73 45.11
CA ILE A 140 38.22 -45.37 45.19
C ILE A 140 38.31 -44.65 43.85
N LEU A 141 39.44 -44.76 43.15
CA LEU A 141 39.62 -44.15 41.83
C LEU A 141 38.70 -44.77 40.76
N GLU A 142 38.49 -46.08 40.79
CA GLU A 142 37.55 -46.76 39.89
C GLU A 142 36.10 -46.34 40.16
N ALA A 143 35.69 -46.26 41.43
CA ALA A 143 34.38 -45.76 41.82
C ALA A 143 34.19 -44.28 41.43
N ALA A 144 35.23 -43.45 41.56
CA ALA A 144 35.21 -42.05 41.14
C ALA A 144 35.08 -41.93 39.61
N ARG A 145 35.75 -42.80 38.83
CA ARG A 145 35.60 -42.87 37.37
C ARG A 145 34.17 -43.23 36.98
N ALA A 146 33.59 -44.27 37.58
CA ALA A 146 32.20 -44.67 37.32
C ALA A 146 31.20 -43.55 37.65
N LYS A 147 31.37 -42.88 38.80
CA LYS A 147 30.54 -41.71 39.17
C LYS A 147 30.68 -40.56 38.19
N ARG A 148 31.90 -40.30 37.68
CA ARG A 148 32.18 -39.27 36.66
C ARG A 148 31.47 -39.58 35.35
N ASP A 149 31.43 -40.84 34.93
CA ASP A 149 30.76 -41.23 33.69
C ASP A 149 29.23 -41.06 33.80
N ILE A 150 28.62 -41.42 34.93
CA ILE A 150 27.20 -41.17 35.21
C ILE A 150 26.89 -39.66 35.19
N MET A 151 27.73 -38.86 35.84
CA MET A 151 27.62 -37.39 35.84
C MET A 151 27.72 -36.82 34.43
N ARG A 152 28.67 -37.32 33.64
CA ARG A 152 28.87 -36.91 32.25
C ARG A 152 27.62 -37.22 31.43
N GLU A 153 27.02 -38.39 31.61
CA GLU A 153 25.78 -38.77 30.95
C GLU A 153 24.60 -37.86 31.35
N GLN A 154 24.44 -37.56 32.65
CA GLN A 154 23.42 -36.64 33.14
C GLN A 154 23.62 -35.21 32.61
N ALA A 155 24.86 -34.73 32.58
CA ALA A 155 25.20 -33.43 32.01
C ALA A 155 24.92 -33.36 30.50
N LEU A 156 25.19 -34.46 29.77
CA LEU A 156 24.83 -34.57 28.35
C LEU A 156 23.31 -34.52 28.16
N LYS A 157 22.53 -35.28 28.94
CA LYS A 157 21.05 -35.26 28.90
C LYS A 157 20.48 -33.86 29.18
N LYS A 158 20.96 -33.19 30.24
CA LYS A 158 20.53 -31.81 30.56
C LYS A 158 20.89 -30.83 29.44
N ARG A 159 22.10 -30.94 28.88
CA ARG A 159 22.55 -30.09 27.76
C ARG A 159 21.70 -30.30 26.51
N ASP A 160 21.37 -31.55 26.19
CA ASP A 160 20.61 -31.88 25.00
C ASP A 160 19.14 -31.43 25.16
N GLY A 161 18.54 -31.60 26.35
CA GLY A 161 17.21 -31.03 26.66
C GLY A 161 17.17 -29.51 26.66
N PHE A 162 18.25 -28.83 27.08
CA PHE A 162 18.36 -27.37 26.93
C PHE A 162 18.48 -26.95 25.46
N ARG A 163 19.25 -27.69 24.65
CA ARG A 163 19.39 -27.43 23.21
C ARG A 163 18.06 -27.59 22.49
N GLU A 164 17.29 -28.62 22.82
CA GLU A 164 15.96 -28.86 22.27
C GLU A 164 15.01 -27.71 22.60
N ARG A 165 14.92 -27.31 23.87
CA ARG A 165 14.10 -26.15 24.29
C ARG A 165 14.51 -24.85 23.60
N ALA A 166 15.82 -24.61 23.48
CA ALA A 166 16.33 -23.44 22.76
C ALA A 166 16.04 -23.50 21.24
N ALA A 167 16.00 -24.69 20.64
CA ALA A 167 15.63 -24.87 19.24
C ALA A 167 14.13 -24.60 19.03
N ASN A 168 13.27 -25.21 19.84
CA ASN A 168 11.81 -25.03 19.79
C ASN A 168 11.45 -23.55 19.97
N LEU A 169 12.08 -22.86 20.91
CA LEU A 169 11.83 -21.43 21.10
C LEU A 169 12.24 -20.59 19.88
N ARG A 170 13.37 -20.91 19.24
CA ARG A 170 13.79 -20.20 18.02
C ARG A 170 12.81 -20.39 16.87
N GLU A 171 12.19 -21.57 16.80
CA GLU A 171 11.16 -21.87 15.82
C GLU A 171 9.88 -21.09 16.13
N GLU A 172 9.42 -21.09 17.37
CA GLU A 172 8.27 -20.30 17.83
C GLU A 172 8.45 -18.80 17.55
N ILE A 173 9.62 -18.22 17.89
CA ILE A 173 9.92 -16.81 17.59
C ILE A 173 9.93 -16.56 16.07
N ARG A 174 10.38 -17.51 15.27
CA ARG A 174 10.39 -17.39 13.80
C ARG A 174 8.96 -17.41 13.25
N GLU A 175 8.11 -18.29 13.77
CA GLU A 175 6.69 -18.40 13.40
C GLU A 175 5.91 -17.13 13.79
N GLN A 176 6.00 -16.71 15.05
CA GLN A 176 5.37 -15.47 15.54
C GLN A 176 5.81 -14.23 14.75
N ARG A 177 7.09 -14.18 14.34
CA ARG A 177 7.58 -13.11 13.45
C ARG A 177 6.98 -13.19 12.05
N GLY A 178 6.74 -14.39 11.54
CA GLY A 178 6.05 -14.64 10.27
C GLY A 178 4.60 -14.15 10.31
N GLU A 179 3.86 -14.55 11.35
CA GLU A 179 2.48 -14.13 11.59
C GLU A 179 2.37 -12.61 11.74
N LEU A 180 3.20 -12.00 12.60
CA LEU A 180 3.22 -10.55 12.78
C LEU A 180 3.51 -9.81 11.47
N ARG A 181 4.41 -10.35 10.63
CA ARG A 181 4.69 -9.79 9.31
C ARG A 181 3.50 -9.92 8.37
N ALA A 182 2.81 -11.06 8.36
CA ALA A 182 1.63 -11.28 7.54
C ALA A 182 0.48 -10.36 7.96
N GLU A 183 0.25 -10.22 9.26
CA GLU A 183 -0.76 -9.32 9.84
C GLU A 183 -0.46 -7.86 9.49
N ILE A 184 0.79 -7.41 9.67
CA ILE A 184 1.19 -6.04 9.27
C ILE A 184 1.03 -5.86 7.75
N LYS A 185 1.34 -6.88 6.93
CA LYS A 185 1.19 -6.81 5.46
C LYS A 185 -0.28 -6.70 5.06
N SER A 186 -1.18 -7.48 5.67
CA SER A 186 -2.62 -7.45 5.35
C SER A 186 -3.27 -6.15 5.81
N GLU A 187 -2.97 -5.69 7.03
CA GLU A 187 -3.55 -4.46 7.58
C GLU A 187 -3.07 -3.22 6.83
N ALA A 188 -1.77 -3.13 6.52
CA ALA A 188 -1.23 -2.05 5.72
C ALA A 188 -1.74 -2.09 4.26
N GLY A 189 -1.84 -3.30 3.68
CA GLY A 189 -2.36 -3.49 2.32
C GLY A 189 -3.80 -3.02 2.18
N ASN A 190 -4.69 -3.43 3.10
CA ASN A 190 -6.10 -3.04 3.09
C ASN A 190 -6.30 -1.53 3.25
N ARG A 191 -5.49 -0.87 4.08
CA ARG A 191 -5.55 0.60 4.23
C ARG A 191 -5.05 1.34 3.00
N ILE A 192 -3.94 0.91 2.42
CA ILE A 192 -3.43 1.49 1.17
C ILE A 192 -4.47 1.34 0.07
N LYS A 193 -5.12 0.17 -0.02
CA LYS A 193 -6.21 -0.08 -0.94
C LYS A 193 -7.36 0.91 -0.75
N GLY A 194 -7.90 1.02 0.46
CA GLY A 194 -9.00 1.95 0.74
C GLY A 194 -8.66 3.41 0.43
N GLN A 195 -7.42 3.85 0.74
CA GLN A 195 -6.97 5.21 0.41
C GLN A 195 -6.89 5.45 -1.11
N LEU A 196 -6.33 4.51 -1.86
CA LEU A 196 -6.18 4.63 -3.32
C LEU A 196 -7.53 4.58 -4.03
N GLU A 197 -8.40 3.65 -3.66
CA GLU A 197 -9.78 3.58 -4.16
C GLU A 197 -10.52 4.89 -3.86
N GLY A 198 -10.38 5.44 -2.65
CA GLY A 198 -10.98 6.72 -2.27
C GLY A 198 -10.44 7.93 -3.04
N ILE A 199 -9.17 7.92 -3.47
CA ILE A 199 -8.61 8.98 -4.32
C ILE A 199 -9.11 8.81 -5.77
N LEU A 200 -8.98 7.62 -6.34
CA LEU A 200 -9.37 7.32 -7.72
C LEU A 200 -10.89 7.44 -7.93
N GLY A 201 -11.69 7.16 -6.90
CA GLY A 201 -13.14 7.40 -6.90
C GLY A 201 -13.47 8.90 -6.97
N ARG A 202 -12.77 9.74 -6.20
CA ARG A 202 -12.94 11.21 -6.24
C ARG A 202 -12.52 11.81 -7.58
N LEU A 203 -11.42 11.35 -8.17
CA LEU A 203 -11.00 11.78 -9.51
C LEU A 203 -12.04 11.37 -10.57
N GLY A 204 -12.55 10.14 -10.51
CA GLY A 204 -13.61 9.67 -11.40
C GLY A 204 -14.89 10.51 -11.29
N GLY A 205 -15.38 10.76 -10.08
CA GLY A 205 -16.58 11.59 -9.88
C GLY A 205 -16.41 13.05 -10.33
N ALA A 206 -15.18 13.59 -10.27
CA ALA A 206 -14.88 14.91 -10.83
C ALA A 206 -14.98 14.89 -12.37
N LEU A 207 -14.43 13.87 -13.04
CA LEU A 207 -14.52 13.72 -14.49
C LEU A 207 -15.97 13.51 -14.98
N ASP A 208 -16.79 12.78 -14.23
CA ASP A 208 -18.22 12.66 -14.52
C ASP A 208 -18.92 14.02 -14.45
N SER A 209 -18.54 14.85 -13.48
CA SER A 209 -19.07 16.21 -13.33
C SER A 209 -18.59 17.12 -14.47
N PHE A 210 -17.33 17.00 -14.90
CA PHE A 210 -16.75 17.73 -16.01
C PHE A 210 -17.45 17.42 -17.33
N THR A 211 -17.73 16.15 -17.60
CA THR A 211 -18.47 15.72 -18.78
C THR A 211 -19.86 16.37 -18.84
N ARG A 212 -20.60 16.39 -17.72
CA ARG A 212 -21.91 17.07 -17.65
C ARG A 212 -21.83 18.57 -17.88
N ILE A 213 -20.72 19.22 -17.47
CA ILE A 213 -20.50 20.66 -17.73
C ILE A 213 -20.24 20.86 -19.22
N LEU A 214 -19.38 20.02 -19.82
CA LEU A 214 -19.09 20.05 -21.24
C LEU A 214 -20.35 19.87 -22.10
N ASP A 215 -21.24 18.95 -21.73
CA ASP A 215 -22.53 18.76 -22.40
C ASP A 215 -23.38 20.05 -22.39
N ARG A 216 -23.38 20.79 -21.28
CA ARG A 216 -24.09 22.07 -21.18
C ARG A 216 -23.44 23.15 -22.03
N ILE A 217 -22.11 23.17 -22.11
CA ILE A 217 -21.34 24.08 -22.99
C ILE A 217 -21.75 23.82 -24.44
N HIS A 218 -21.72 22.57 -24.90
CA HIS A 218 -22.14 22.22 -26.27
C HIS A 218 -23.60 22.60 -26.56
N ASN A 219 -24.51 22.33 -25.64
CA ASN A 219 -25.92 22.74 -25.80
C ASN A 219 -26.08 24.27 -25.91
N THR A 220 -25.27 25.04 -25.19
CA THR A 220 -25.31 26.51 -25.23
C THR A 220 -24.70 27.03 -26.53
N LEU A 221 -23.58 26.45 -26.99
CA LEU A 221 -22.97 26.79 -28.28
C LEU A 221 -23.95 26.52 -29.43
N ALA A 222 -24.65 25.39 -29.40
CA ALA A 222 -25.65 25.07 -30.42
C ALA A 222 -26.83 26.07 -30.45
N GLN A 223 -27.20 26.64 -29.29
CA GLN A 223 -28.22 27.70 -29.24
C GLN A 223 -27.71 29.00 -29.86
N LEU A 224 -26.52 29.46 -29.44
CA LEU A 224 -25.90 30.68 -29.98
C LEU A 224 -25.66 30.61 -31.49
N ASP A 225 -25.23 29.44 -31.98
CA ASP A 225 -25.01 29.20 -33.42
C ASP A 225 -26.34 29.25 -34.20
N ALA A 226 -27.42 28.71 -33.64
CA ALA A 226 -28.76 28.80 -34.24
C ALA A 226 -29.29 30.24 -34.28
N ASP A 227 -28.87 31.08 -33.33
CA ASP A 227 -29.17 32.51 -33.29
C ASP A 227 -28.24 33.35 -34.21
N GLY A 228 -27.30 32.70 -34.91
CA GLY A 228 -26.38 33.34 -35.86
C GLY A 228 -25.20 34.06 -35.21
N VAL A 229 -24.92 33.80 -33.93
CA VAL A 229 -23.79 34.38 -33.20
C VAL A 229 -22.50 33.61 -33.53
N ASP A 230 -21.37 34.30 -33.73
CA ASP A 230 -20.08 33.64 -33.98
C ASP A 230 -19.59 32.92 -32.71
N THR A 231 -19.55 31.58 -32.77
CA THR A 231 -19.14 30.71 -31.67
C THR A 231 -17.74 30.12 -31.84
N THR A 232 -16.94 30.57 -32.82
CA THR A 232 -15.68 29.92 -33.22
C THR A 232 -14.69 29.74 -32.06
N THR A 233 -14.44 30.80 -31.29
CA THR A 233 -13.50 30.78 -30.15
C THR A 233 -13.97 29.82 -29.05
N ALA A 234 -15.25 29.88 -28.69
CA ALA A 234 -15.80 29.05 -27.63
C ALA A 234 -15.90 27.57 -28.03
N THR A 235 -16.18 27.29 -29.31
CA THR A 235 -16.14 25.93 -29.87
C THR A 235 -14.73 25.34 -29.80
N THR A 236 -13.69 26.13 -30.14
CA THR A 236 -12.29 25.69 -30.04
C THR A 236 -11.92 25.35 -28.60
N ALA A 237 -12.27 26.21 -27.63
CA ALA A 237 -12.02 25.96 -26.22
C ALA A 237 -12.77 24.72 -25.68
N ALA A 238 -13.99 24.46 -26.16
CA ALA A 238 -14.76 23.27 -25.79
C ALA A 238 -14.07 21.97 -26.27
N VAL A 239 -13.55 21.95 -27.49
CA VAL A 239 -12.78 20.80 -28.02
C VAL A 239 -11.51 20.54 -27.21
N GLU A 240 -10.81 21.60 -26.77
CA GLU A 240 -9.65 21.45 -25.90
C GLU A 240 -10.02 20.85 -24.53
N ALA A 241 -11.16 21.27 -23.96
CA ALA A 241 -11.69 20.71 -22.73
C ALA A 241 -12.06 19.23 -22.88
N GLU A 242 -12.71 18.85 -23.98
CA GLU A 242 -13.04 17.45 -24.30
C GLU A 242 -11.79 16.57 -24.35
N ARG A 243 -10.76 17.02 -25.08
CA ARG A 243 -9.47 16.33 -25.16
C ARG A 243 -8.84 16.15 -23.77
N ALA A 244 -8.79 17.22 -22.97
CA ALA A 244 -8.20 17.18 -21.64
C ALA A 244 -8.96 16.24 -20.68
N ILE A 245 -10.29 16.20 -20.75
CA ILE A 245 -11.13 15.25 -19.99
C ILE A 245 -10.81 13.81 -20.39
N SER A 246 -10.70 13.54 -21.70
CA SER A 246 -10.38 12.20 -22.22
C SER A 246 -9.00 11.70 -21.80
N GLU A 247 -7.98 12.58 -21.84
CA GLU A 247 -6.63 12.28 -21.36
C GLU A 247 -6.61 11.99 -19.86
N ALA A 248 -7.32 12.82 -19.07
CA ALA A 248 -7.46 12.61 -17.63
C ALA A 248 -8.19 11.30 -17.28
N ALA A 249 -9.26 10.96 -18.01
CA ALA A 249 -9.98 9.69 -17.84
C ALA A 249 -9.08 8.49 -18.12
N SER A 250 -8.31 8.55 -19.20
CA SER A 250 -7.33 7.52 -19.57
C SER A 250 -6.26 7.34 -18.48
N ALA A 251 -5.76 8.45 -17.90
CA ALA A 251 -4.78 8.40 -16.83
C ALA A 251 -5.34 7.82 -15.52
N VAL A 252 -6.60 8.14 -15.16
CA VAL A 252 -7.28 7.54 -14.01
C VAL A 252 -7.48 6.04 -14.22
N ALA A 253 -7.87 5.61 -15.42
CA ALA A 253 -8.01 4.20 -15.77
C ALA A 253 -6.67 3.45 -15.68
N ASN A 254 -5.59 4.04 -16.22
CA ASN A 254 -4.24 3.47 -16.11
C ASN A 254 -3.78 3.35 -14.65
N ALA A 255 -4.05 4.37 -13.82
CA ALA A 255 -3.73 4.32 -12.40
C ALA A 255 -4.50 3.21 -11.65
N ARG A 256 -5.76 2.92 -12.05
CA ARG A 256 -6.52 1.77 -11.53
C ARG A 256 -5.88 0.45 -11.94
N ASN A 257 -5.48 0.29 -13.20
CA ASN A 257 -4.86 -0.95 -13.69
C ASN A 257 -3.54 -1.25 -12.96
N ILE A 258 -2.64 -0.26 -12.86
CA ILE A 258 -1.37 -0.41 -12.11
C ILE A 258 -1.63 -0.80 -10.64
N PHE A 259 -2.70 -0.27 -10.06
CA PHE A 259 -3.08 -0.60 -8.70
C PHE A 259 -3.61 -2.04 -8.58
N THR A 260 -4.45 -2.50 -9.51
CA THR A 260 -4.91 -3.90 -9.57
C THR A 260 -3.75 -4.86 -9.74
N ASP A 261 -2.84 -4.59 -10.69
CA ASP A 261 -1.64 -5.42 -10.93
C ASP A 261 -0.77 -5.52 -9.67
N ALA A 262 -0.66 -4.43 -8.91
CA ALA A 262 0.08 -4.42 -7.66
C ALA A 262 -0.57 -5.28 -6.57
N LEU A 263 -1.91 -5.33 -6.50
CA LEU A 263 -2.64 -6.16 -5.55
C LEU A 263 -2.50 -7.66 -5.88
N GLU A 264 -2.38 -8.00 -7.15
CA GLU A 264 -2.22 -9.38 -7.64
C GLU A 264 -0.77 -9.86 -7.60
N SER A 265 0.19 -8.95 -7.41
CA SER A 265 1.62 -9.27 -7.32
C SER A 265 2.03 -9.85 -5.97
N ASP A 266 3.00 -10.78 -5.98
CA ASP A 266 3.68 -11.28 -4.78
C ASP A 266 4.48 -10.18 -4.06
N ALA A 267 4.90 -9.15 -4.80
CA ALA A 267 5.75 -8.05 -4.36
C ALA A 267 5.07 -6.66 -4.49
N PRO A 268 3.93 -6.42 -3.81
CA PRO A 268 3.14 -5.18 -3.95
C PRO A 268 3.92 -3.91 -3.58
N ARG A 269 5.00 -4.05 -2.80
CA ARG A 269 5.86 -2.93 -2.40
C ARG A 269 6.63 -2.33 -3.55
N GLU A 270 7.00 -3.13 -4.55
CA GLU A 270 7.77 -2.67 -5.70
C GLU A 270 6.93 -1.77 -6.62
N TYR A 271 5.60 -1.93 -6.56
CA TYR A 271 4.64 -1.13 -7.32
C TYR A 271 4.29 0.21 -6.66
N LEU A 272 4.63 0.42 -5.37
CA LEU A 272 4.19 1.60 -4.62
C LEU A 272 4.60 2.91 -5.26
N ASP A 273 5.81 3.00 -5.81
CA ASP A 273 6.27 4.23 -6.45
C ASP A 273 5.64 4.44 -7.83
N SER A 274 5.38 3.36 -8.57
CA SER A 274 4.63 3.40 -9.84
C SER A 274 3.19 3.87 -9.61
N ILE A 275 2.51 3.32 -8.58
CA ILE A 275 1.17 3.75 -8.17
C ILE A 275 1.17 5.24 -7.82
N LYS A 276 2.09 5.71 -6.97
CA LYS A 276 2.16 7.12 -6.57
C LYS A 276 2.35 8.04 -7.77
N LYS A 277 3.23 7.66 -8.71
CA LYS A 277 3.47 8.41 -9.95
C LYS A 277 2.21 8.46 -10.82
N ALA A 278 1.56 7.32 -11.02
CA ALA A 278 0.34 7.23 -11.82
C ALA A 278 -0.81 8.07 -11.23
N VAL A 279 -1.06 7.96 -9.92
CA VAL A 279 -2.10 8.74 -9.22
C VAL A 279 -1.81 10.24 -9.28
N ARG A 280 -0.55 10.66 -9.09
CA ARG A 280 -0.16 12.08 -9.21
C ARG A 280 -0.36 12.60 -10.63
N SER A 281 0.07 11.83 -11.63
CA SER A 281 -0.11 12.19 -13.05
C SER A 281 -1.60 12.32 -13.40
N ALA A 282 -2.43 11.38 -12.97
CA ALA A 282 -3.88 11.47 -13.16
C ALA A 282 -4.47 12.70 -12.46
N ALA A 283 -4.02 13.02 -11.24
CA ALA A 283 -4.49 14.21 -10.52
C ALA A 283 -4.10 15.53 -11.21
N GLU A 284 -2.91 15.64 -11.81
CA GLU A 284 -2.53 16.83 -12.58
C GLU A 284 -3.37 16.96 -13.86
N LEU A 285 -3.58 15.87 -14.61
CA LEU A 285 -4.42 15.89 -15.82
C LEU A 285 -5.88 16.26 -15.49
N VAL A 286 -6.42 15.82 -14.36
CA VAL A 286 -7.76 16.25 -13.90
C VAL A 286 -7.80 17.77 -13.62
N LYS A 287 -6.71 18.37 -13.12
CA LYS A 287 -6.65 19.84 -12.95
C LYS A 287 -6.57 20.57 -14.28
N GLU A 288 -5.83 20.02 -15.25
CA GLU A 288 -5.74 20.58 -16.60
C GLU A 288 -7.12 20.56 -17.28
N ALA A 289 -7.84 19.43 -17.19
CA ALA A 289 -9.23 19.32 -17.67
C ALA A 289 -10.16 20.38 -17.03
N HIS A 290 -10.02 20.61 -15.73
CA HIS A 290 -10.78 21.66 -15.04
C HIS A 290 -10.43 23.07 -15.55
N SER A 291 -9.15 23.35 -15.83
CA SER A 291 -8.74 24.65 -16.37
C SER A 291 -9.33 24.88 -17.76
N ALA A 292 -9.24 23.88 -18.65
CA ALA A 292 -9.78 23.96 -19.99
C ALA A 292 -11.30 24.20 -19.99
N LEU A 293 -12.04 23.54 -19.09
CA LEU A 293 -13.47 23.80 -18.91
C LEU A 293 -13.79 25.24 -18.47
N LYS A 294 -12.96 25.82 -17.60
CA LYS A 294 -13.14 27.22 -17.18
C LYS A 294 -12.93 28.18 -18.34
N ASP A 295 -11.95 27.90 -19.19
CA ASP A 295 -11.65 28.74 -20.35
C ASP A 295 -12.76 28.62 -21.41
N ALA A 296 -13.30 27.42 -21.65
CA ALA A 296 -14.49 27.24 -22.47
C ALA A 296 -15.72 27.97 -21.93
N THR A 297 -15.94 27.92 -20.61
CA THR A 297 -17.05 28.65 -19.95
C THR A 297 -16.90 30.16 -20.09
N ARG A 298 -15.68 30.69 -19.93
CA ARG A 298 -15.39 32.12 -20.11
C ARG A 298 -15.62 32.57 -21.54
N ALA A 299 -15.18 31.78 -22.52
CA ALA A 299 -15.40 32.09 -23.93
C ALA A 299 -16.90 32.23 -24.27
N ILE A 300 -17.76 31.38 -23.69
CA ILE A 300 -19.22 31.54 -23.82
C ILE A 300 -19.70 32.83 -23.15
N GLN A 301 -19.22 33.14 -21.93
CA GLN A 301 -19.63 34.34 -21.20
C GLN A 301 -19.26 35.63 -21.95
N ASP A 302 -18.08 35.66 -22.57
CA ASP A 302 -17.61 36.80 -23.36
C ASP A 302 -18.49 37.04 -24.60
N ILE A 303 -18.96 35.96 -25.25
CA ILE A 303 -19.93 36.03 -26.35
C ILE A 303 -21.24 36.64 -25.83
N THR A 304 -21.81 36.09 -24.74
CA THR A 304 -23.10 36.55 -24.21
C THR A 304 -23.07 38.01 -23.76
N ASN A 305 -21.98 38.47 -23.15
CA ASN A 305 -21.84 39.86 -22.71
C ASN A 305 -21.66 40.84 -23.89
N SER A 306 -21.12 40.37 -25.01
CA SER A 306 -20.93 41.20 -26.21
C SER A 306 -22.25 41.41 -26.96
N THR A 307 -23.14 40.43 -26.95
CA THR A 307 -24.47 40.52 -27.58
C THR A 307 -25.38 41.51 -26.83
N ASP A 308 -25.48 41.41 -25.50
CA ASP A 308 -26.35 42.29 -24.68
C ASP A 308 -25.97 43.78 -24.79
N GLY A 309 -24.68 44.09 -24.96
CA GLY A 309 -24.21 45.48 -25.07
C GLY A 309 -24.53 46.16 -26.40
N SER A 310 -24.92 45.40 -27.43
CA SER A 310 -25.20 45.94 -28.76
C SER A 310 -26.65 46.44 -28.94
N GLU A 311 -27.59 45.95 -28.12
CA GLU A 311 -29.01 46.32 -28.22
C GLU A 311 -29.36 47.65 -27.51
N GLU A 312 -28.51 48.19 -26.62
CA GLU A 312 -28.80 49.45 -25.90
C GLU A 312 -28.46 50.73 -26.69
N THR A 313 -27.93 50.62 -27.92
CA THR A 313 -27.50 51.77 -28.74
C THR A 313 -28.33 52.06 -30.00
N GLU A 314 -29.41 51.31 -30.23
CA GLU A 314 -30.40 51.58 -31.30
C GLU A 314 -31.70 52.20 -30.75
#